data_AF-A0A6A0GQP2-F1
#
_entry.id   AF-A0A6A0GQP2-F1
#
_cell.length_a   1.000
_cell.length_b   1.000
_cell.length_c   1.000
_cell.angle_alpha   90.00
_cell.angle_beta   90.00
_cell.angle_gamma   90.00
#
_symmetry.space_group_name_H-M   'P 1'
#
loop_
_entity.id
_entity.type
_entity.pdbx_description
1 polymer ?
#
loop_
_entity_poly.entity_id
_entity_poly.type
_entity_poly.pdbx_seq_one_letter_code
_entity_poly.pdbx_strand_id
1 'polypeptide(L)'
;MFIEISLLLLLLAILAIYSKKPKRMPPGSFGWPIVGELPPSGLSPTEHLMNLRRKLGKIFTTKWGSHRIVVVTDYNLIKKAFNHPDIQGRPAFVSFDTLCHFRNIGIINSHGSVWAENRRFMLRHLRDLGMGKTALEGSIQQEAEMLVDHLDKTCVGKPAVMDLFLNCAVFNVIWQMLASKRYDADHEEMLRHISLLQENFNAIQGTFFLIDLFPWLAKILPKIIMNKVFKADVIIKNRDKIQLLFK
;
A
#
# COMPACT_ATOMS: atom_id res chain seq x y z
N MET A 1 -2.03 46.68 -11.38
CA MET A 1 -1.12 46.86 -10.23
C MET A 1 -1.78 46.65 -8.86
N PHE A 2 -2.68 47.52 -8.39
CA PHE A 2 -3.29 47.35 -7.04
C PHE A 2 -4.11 46.07 -6.88
N ILE A 3 -4.90 45.68 -7.90
CA ILE A 3 -5.68 44.44 -7.88
C ILE A 3 -4.76 43.22 -7.81
N GLU A 4 -3.69 43.20 -8.61
CA GLU A 4 -2.72 42.09 -8.64
C GLU A 4 -1.98 41.96 -7.30
N ILE A 5 -1.58 43.07 -6.69
CA ILE A 5 -0.94 43.07 -5.37
C ILE A 5 -1.91 42.57 -4.30
N SER A 6 -3.17 43.02 -4.34
CA SER A 6 -4.21 42.54 -3.41
C SER A 6 -4.50 41.05 -3.58
N LEU A 7 -4.57 40.54 -4.81
CA LEU A 7 -4.74 39.11 -5.10
C LEU A 7 -3.53 38.29 -4.63
N LEU A 8 -2.31 38.80 -4.82
CA LEU A 8 -1.09 38.15 -4.34
C LEU A 8 -1.06 38.09 -2.81
N LEU A 9 -1.38 39.19 -2.12
CA LEU A 9 -1.45 39.23 -0.65
C LEU A 9 -2.54 38.30 -0.11
N LEU A 10 -3.71 38.26 -0.76
CA LEU A 10 -4.78 37.33 -0.40
C LEU A 10 -4.33 35.88 -0.58
N LEU A 11 -3.67 35.55 -1.70
CA LEU A 11 -3.12 34.22 -1.94
C LEU A 11 -2.10 33.85 -0.87
N LEU A 12 -1.14 34.73 -0.55
CA LEU A 12 -0.14 34.49 0.50
C LEU A 12 -0.79 34.30 1.87
N ALA A 13 -1.83 35.07 2.20
CA ALA A 13 -2.60 34.90 3.44
C ALA A 13 -3.29 33.52 3.50
N ILE A 14 -3.95 33.10 2.40
CA ILE A 14 -4.57 31.78 2.29
C ILE A 14 -3.53 30.68 2.45
N LEU A 15 -2.39 30.79 1.77
CA LEU A 15 -1.30 29.81 1.86
C LEU A 15 -0.69 29.76 3.26
N ALA A 16 -0.55 30.88 3.95
CA ALA A 16 -0.06 30.95 5.32
C ALA A 16 -1.03 30.28 6.30
N ILE A 17 -2.34 30.55 6.16
CA ILE A 17 -3.39 29.91 6.96
C ILE A 17 -3.38 28.39 6.72
N TYR A 18 -3.32 27.95 5.46
CA TYR A 18 -3.30 26.54 5.10
C TYR A 18 -2.04 25.80 5.57
N SER A 19 -0.90 26.50 5.60
CA SER A 19 0.38 25.95 6.06
C SER A 19 0.49 25.91 7.58
N LYS A 20 -0.34 26.66 8.30
CA LYS A 20 -0.32 26.72 9.77
C LYS A 20 -0.55 25.34 10.37
N LYS A 21 0.42 24.92 11.18
CA LYS A 21 0.38 23.65 11.92
C LYS A 21 -0.64 23.74 13.08
N PRO A 22 -1.52 22.73 13.28
CA PRO A 22 -2.40 22.67 14.43
C PRO A 22 -1.65 22.78 15.76
N LYS A 23 -2.29 23.40 16.75
CA LYS A 23 -1.76 23.46 18.12
C LYS A 23 -1.62 22.03 18.67
N ARG A 24 -0.57 21.77 19.47
CA ARG A 24 -0.26 20.47 20.10
C ARG A 24 0.24 19.35 19.18
N MET A 25 0.53 19.62 17.90
CA MET A 25 1.20 18.62 17.05
C MET A 25 2.70 18.48 17.40
N PRO A 26 3.28 17.25 17.28
CA PRO A 26 4.71 17.01 17.48
C PRO A 26 5.60 17.90 16.61
N PRO A 27 6.89 18.11 16.96
CA PRO A 27 7.83 18.92 16.16
C PRO A 27 7.75 18.59 14.68
N GLY A 28 7.82 19.59 13.80
CA GLY A 28 7.65 19.35 12.37
C GLY A 28 8.55 20.24 11.54
N SER A 29 8.89 19.73 10.35
CA SER A 29 9.62 20.46 9.33
C SER A 29 8.73 21.49 8.63
N PHE A 30 9.37 22.43 7.94
CA PHE A 30 8.68 23.31 7.03
C PHE A 30 8.22 22.52 5.80
N GLY A 31 6.92 22.55 5.52
CA GLY A 31 6.36 21.98 4.31
C GLY A 31 5.75 23.07 3.44
N TRP A 32 6.02 23.03 2.14
CA TRP A 32 5.44 23.98 1.19
C TRP A 32 3.90 23.91 1.21
N PRO A 33 3.18 25.02 1.00
CA PRO A 33 1.73 25.06 1.16
C PRO A 33 0.96 23.98 0.39
N ILE A 34 1.37 23.68 -0.85
CA ILE A 34 0.68 22.71 -1.71
C ILE A 34 1.37 21.35 -1.65
N VAL A 35 2.68 21.33 -1.91
CA VAL A 35 3.47 20.10 -2.07
C VAL A 35 3.88 19.48 -0.74
N GLY A 36 4.07 20.30 0.29
CA GLY A 36 4.67 19.87 1.55
C GLY A 36 6.18 19.66 1.43
N GLU A 37 6.72 18.73 2.20
CA GLU A 37 8.13 18.29 2.16
C GLU A 37 8.17 16.85 1.64
N LEU A 38 8.05 16.68 0.32
CA LEU A 38 8.17 15.38 -0.31
C LEU A 38 9.63 14.88 -0.29
N PRO A 39 9.86 13.55 -0.33
CA PRO A 39 11.19 12.99 -0.50
C PRO A 39 11.89 13.59 -1.74
N PRO A 40 13.14 14.06 -1.63
CA PRO A 40 13.93 14.50 -2.77
C PRO A 40 14.07 13.42 -3.83
N SER A 41 14.22 13.81 -5.10
CA SER A 41 14.45 12.87 -6.19
C SER A 41 15.67 11.98 -5.91
N GLY A 42 15.51 10.66 -6.10
CA GLY A 42 16.55 9.67 -5.87
C GLY A 42 16.69 9.18 -4.42
N LEU A 43 15.92 9.72 -3.48
CA LEU A 43 15.93 9.28 -2.08
C LEU A 43 14.64 8.55 -1.74
N SER A 44 14.75 7.38 -1.11
CA SER A 44 13.56 6.61 -0.75
C SER A 44 12.74 7.32 0.34
N PRO A 45 11.40 7.13 0.38
CA PRO A 45 10.57 7.66 1.47
C PRO A 45 11.10 7.29 2.86
N THR A 46 11.60 6.06 3.01
CA THR A 46 12.18 5.55 4.26
C THR A 46 13.43 6.32 4.66
N GLU A 47 14.39 6.51 3.74
CA GLU A 47 15.61 7.29 4.01
C GLU A 47 15.29 8.75 4.36
N HIS A 48 14.30 9.33 3.67
CA HIS A 48 13.88 10.71 3.92
C HIS A 48 13.36 10.86 5.36
N LEU A 49 12.48 9.93 5.77
CA LEU A 49 11.97 9.88 7.13
C LEU A 49 13.07 9.63 8.17
N MET A 50 14.09 8.83 7.86
CA MET A 50 15.25 8.64 8.75
C MET A 50 16.11 9.90 8.87
N ASN A 51 16.27 10.67 7.80
CA ASN A 51 16.94 11.97 7.86
C ASN A 51 16.16 12.97 8.72
N LEU A 52 14.84 13.00 8.57
CA LEU A 52 13.97 13.82 9.42
C LEU A 52 14.01 13.39 10.89
N ARG A 53 14.04 12.09 11.16
CA ARG A 53 14.22 11.54 12.52
C ARG A 53 15.49 12.08 13.18
N ARG A 54 16.62 12.11 12.47
CA ARG A 54 17.88 12.64 13.01
C ARG A 54 17.77 14.11 13.41
N LYS A 55 16.95 14.89 12.70
CA LYS A 55 16.77 16.34 12.93
C LYS A 55 15.68 16.67 13.97
N LEU A 56 14.57 15.93 13.94
CA LEU A 56 13.33 16.25 14.67
C LEU A 56 13.05 15.31 15.85
N GLY A 57 13.81 14.21 15.95
CA GLY A 57 13.72 13.25 17.05
C GLY A 57 12.77 12.08 16.79
N LYS A 58 12.30 11.47 17.88
CA LYS A 58 11.58 10.18 17.88
C LYS A 58 10.15 10.25 17.34
N ILE A 59 9.48 11.39 17.54
CA ILE A 59 8.13 11.68 17.03
C ILE A 59 8.18 13.04 16.37
N PHE A 60 7.75 13.09 15.11
CA PHE A 60 7.71 14.33 14.36
C PHE A 60 6.55 14.37 13.38
N THR A 61 6.29 15.54 12.81
CA THR A 61 5.26 15.77 11.80
C THR A 61 5.93 16.21 10.49
N THR A 62 5.54 15.59 9.39
CA THR A 62 5.84 16.06 8.03
C THR A 62 4.53 16.27 7.28
N LYS A 63 4.57 16.97 6.14
CA LYS A 63 3.41 17.20 5.28
C LYS A 63 3.74 16.70 3.89
N TRP A 64 2.99 15.76 3.35
CA TRP A 64 3.14 15.26 1.99
C TRP A 64 1.85 15.55 1.21
N GLY A 65 1.95 16.42 0.21
CA GLY A 65 0.80 16.95 -0.51
C GLY A 65 -0.24 17.55 0.43
N SER A 66 -1.46 17.04 0.36
CA SER A 66 -2.59 17.47 1.18
C SER A 66 -2.62 16.86 2.59
N HIS A 67 -1.72 15.93 2.93
CA HIS A 67 -1.75 15.19 4.20
C HIS A 67 -0.68 15.65 5.17
N ARG A 68 -1.06 15.82 6.44
CA ARG A 68 -0.11 15.96 7.56
C ARG A 68 0.08 14.59 8.20
N ILE A 69 1.33 14.13 8.24
CA ILE A 69 1.70 12.79 8.67
C ILE A 69 2.49 12.91 9.98
N VAL A 70 2.02 12.24 11.03
CA VAL A 70 2.78 12.06 12.26
C VAL A 70 3.58 10.77 12.14
N VAL A 71 4.90 10.90 12.26
CA VAL A 71 5.84 9.79 12.12
C VAL A 71 6.37 9.43 13.50
N VAL A 72 6.26 8.15 13.85
CA VAL A 72 6.74 7.59 15.12
C VAL A 72 7.84 6.59 14.81
N THR A 73 9.02 6.79 15.38
CA THR A 73 10.23 6.01 15.05
C THR A 73 10.84 5.26 16.23
N ASP A 74 10.24 5.37 17.41
CA ASP A 74 10.69 4.71 18.63
C ASP A 74 9.76 3.53 18.97
N TYR A 75 10.35 2.38 19.27
CA TYR A 75 9.62 1.13 19.51
C TYR A 75 8.55 1.26 20.61
N ASN A 76 8.88 1.89 21.74
CA ASN A 76 7.94 2.00 22.87
C ASN A 76 6.75 2.90 22.50
N LEU A 77 7.02 3.95 21.73
CA LEU A 77 5.99 4.87 21.24
C LEU A 77 5.11 4.21 20.18
N ILE A 78 5.70 3.42 19.27
CA ILE A 78 4.96 2.61 18.29
C ILE A 78 4.04 1.64 19.02
N LYS A 79 4.57 0.86 19.97
CA LYS A 79 3.80 -0.09 20.77
C LYS A 79 2.64 0.59 21.50
N LYS A 80 2.90 1.75 22.12
CA LYS A 80 1.84 2.55 22.79
C LYS A 80 0.79 3.06 21.79
N ALA A 81 1.22 3.53 20.62
CA ALA A 81 0.33 4.08 19.60
C ALA A 81 -0.61 3.00 19.02
N PHE A 82 -0.06 1.86 18.58
CA PHE A 82 -0.86 0.79 17.99
C PHE A 82 -1.81 0.09 18.98
N ASN A 83 -1.56 0.22 20.28
CA ASN A 83 -2.49 -0.25 21.32
C ASN A 83 -3.63 0.75 21.61
N HIS A 84 -3.57 1.98 21.09
CA HIS A 84 -4.61 2.98 21.30
C HIS A 84 -5.76 2.80 20.29
N PRO A 85 -7.03 2.75 20.71
CA PRO A 85 -8.18 2.53 19.82
C PRO A 85 -8.26 3.55 18.68
N ASP A 86 -7.97 4.82 18.97
CA ASP A 86 -8.02 5.91 17.99
C ASP A 86 -7.01 5.80 16.84
N ILE A 87 -5.98 4.94 16.96
CA ILE A 87 -4.90 4.79 15.97
C ILE A 87 -5.12 3.54 15.10
N GLN A 88 -6.20 2.80 15.30
CA GLN A 88 -6.48 1.56 14.56
C GLN A 88 -7.04 1.78 13.15
N GLY A 89 -7.38 3.03 12.79
CA GLY A 89 -7.98 3.39 11.51
C GLY A 89 -7.05 3.19 10.29
N ARG A 90 -7.61 3.40 9.11
CA ARG A 90 -6.87 3.46 7.83
C ARG A 90 -7.03 4.85 7.22
N PRO A 91 -6.00 5.40 6.56
CA PRO A 91 -6.16 6.60 5.77
C PRO A 91 -7.21 6.39 4.67
N ALA A 92 -8.06 7.38 4.44
CA ALA A 92 -9.01 7.36 3.33
C ALA A 92 -8.26 7.68 2.03
N PHE A 93 -7.85 6.64 1.31
CA PHE A 93 -7.18 6.75 0.03
C PHE A 93 -8.21 6.87 -1.10
N VAL A 94 -8.15 7.96 -1.89
CA VAL A 94 -9.07 8.18 -3.01
C VAL A 94 -8.91 7.10 -4.06
N SER A 95 -7.69 6.61 -4.23
CA SER A 95 -7.36 5.48 -5.09
C SER A 95 -8.22 4.25 -4.78
N PHE A 96 -8.28 3.84 -3.52
CA PHE A 96 -9.05 2.67 -3.10
C PHE A 96 -10.54 2.94 -2.99
N ASP A 97 -10.92 4.03 -2.33
CA ASP A 97 -12.32 4.28 -1.98
C ASP A 97 -13.15 4.68 -3.21
N THR A 98 -12.61 5.56 -4.05
CA THR A 98 -13.36 6.14 -5.18
C THR A 98 -13.03 5.44 -6.48
N LEU A 99 -11.74 5.29 -6.82
CA LEU A 99 -11.34 4.70 -8.10
C LEU A 99 -11.48 3.18 -8.11
N CYS A 100 -11.24 2.51 -6.97
CA CYS A 100 -11.38 1.05 -6.82
C CYS A 100 -12.71 0.62 -6.20
N HIS A 101 -13.61 1.54 -5.82
CA HIS A 101 -14.87 1.22 -5.12
C HIS A 101 -14.70 0.28 -3.92
N PHE A 102 -13.55 0.37 -3.24
CA PHE A 102 -13.18 -0.49 -2.11
C PHE A 102 -13.32 0.24 -0.77
N ARG A 103 -14.29 1.15 -0.68
CA ARG A 103 -14.52 1.93 0.53
C ARG A 103 -14.95 1.04 1.69
N ASN A 104 -14.11 0.98 2.73
CA ASN A 104 -14.37 0.24 3.98
C ASN A 104 -14.74 -1.24 3.79
N ILE A 105 -14.01 -1.96 2.93
CA ILE A 105 -14.24 -3.41 2.70
C ILE A 105 -13.00 -4.25 3.04
N GLY A 106 -13.21 -5.57 3.18
CA GLY A 106 -12.14 -6.54 3.41
C GLY A 106 -11.48 -6.41 4.78
N ILE A 107 -10.18 -6.73 4.87
CA ILE A 107 -9.36 -6.62 6.10
C ILE A 107 -8.38 -5.46 6.02
N ILE A 108 -7.82 -5.22 4.84
CA ILE A 108 -6.71 -4.27 4.65
C ILE A 108 -7.23 -2.81 4.70
N ASN A 109 -8.39 -2.54 4.09
CA ASN A 109 -8.94 -1.19 3.94
C ASN A 109 -10.13 -0.86 4.89
N SER A 110 -10.62 -1.84 5.64
CA SER A 110 -11.75 -1.64 6.56
C SER A 110 -11.32 -1.14 7.93
N HIS A 111 -12.27 -0.56 8.66
CA HIS A 111 -12.12 -0.12 10.04
C HIS A 111 -13.42 -0.33 10.84
N GLY A 112 -13.35 -0.16 12.17
CA GLY A 112 -14.52 -0.28 13.05
C GLY A 112 -15.10 -1.71 13.09
N SER A 113 -16.44 -1.80 13.14
CA SER A 113 -17.16 -3.08 13.22
C SER A 113 -16.91 -3.98 12.01
N VAL A 114 -16.91 -3.42 10.80
CA VAL A 114 -16.64 -4.17 9.56
C VAL A 114 -15.29 -4.89 9.62
N TRP A 115 -14.26 -4.19 10.07
CA TRP A 115 -12.94 -4.80 10.26
C TRP A 115 -12.95 -5.88 11.34
N ALA A 116 -13.60 -5.61 12.48
CA ALA A 116 -13.64 -6.55 13.60
C ALA A 116 -14.36 -7.86 13.23
N GLU A 117 -15.47 -7.76 12.50
CA GLU A 117 -16.24 -8.91 11.99
C GLU A 117 -15.44 -9.71 10.96
N ASN A 118 -14.93 -9.05 9.92
CA ASN A 118 -14.13 -9.71 8.87
C ASN A 118 -12.89 -10.38 9.46
N ARG A 119 -12.18 -9.72 10.40
CA ARG A 119 -10.99 -10.27 11.04
C ARG A 119 -11.32 -11.52 11.84
N ARG A 120 -12.42 -11.49 12.61
CA ARG A 120 -12.86 -12.64 13.42
C ARG A 120 -13.26 -13.81 12.53
N PHE A 121 -13.99 -13.53 11.46
CA PHE A 121 -14.36 -14.51 10.44
C PHE A 121 -13.11 -15.15 9.83
N MET A 122 -12.20 -14.35 9.27
CA MET A 122 -10.98 -14.83 8.63
C MET A 122 -10.10 -15.68 9.56
N LEU A 123 -9.82 -15.21 10.78
CA LEU A 123 -8.97 -15.95 11.71
C LEU A 123 -9.57 -17.29 12.14
N ARG A 124 -10.90 -17.35 12.32
CA ARG A 124 -11.59 -18.59 12.63
C ARG A 124 -11.45 -19.58 11.48
N HIS A 125 -11.81 -19.16 10.27
CA HIS A 125 -11.77 -20.03 9.10
C HIS A 125 -10.35 -20.47 8.72
N LEU A 126 -9.36 -19.59 8.79
CA LEU A 126 -7.96 -19.97 8.54
C LEU A 126 -7.48 -21.06 9.51
N ARG A 127 -7.81 -20.94 10.80
CA ARG A 127 -7.49 -21.98 11.80
C ARG A 127 -8.22 -23.28 11.51
N ASP A 128 -9.48 -23.22 11.10
CA ASP A 128 -10.28 -24.40 10.80
C ASP A 128 -9.74 -25.12 9.55
N LEU A 129 -9.29 -24.37 8.55
CA LEU A 129 -8.63 -24.86 7.32
C LEU A 129 -7.20 -25.38 7.52
N GLY A 130 -6.61 -25.24 8.71
CA GLY A 130 -5.30 -25.83 9.02
C GLY A 130 -4.16 -24.85 9.26
N MET A 131 -4.41 -23.53 9.22
CA MET A 131 -3.38 -22.54 9.58
C MET A 131 -2.89 -22.78 11.02
N GLY A 132 -1.60 -23.05 11.17
CA GLY A 132 -0.98 -23.38 12.46
C GLY A 132 -1.23 -24.81 12.94
N LYS A 133 -1.68 -25.71 12.05
CA LYS A 133 -1.84 -27.16 12.30
C LYS A 133 -0.96 -27.95 11.33
N THR A 134 -0.70 -29.21 11.68
CA THR A 134 0.06 -30.17 10.86
C THR A 134 -0.54 -30.40 9.48
N ALA A 135 -1.84 -30.17 9.31
CA ALA A 135 -2.51 -30.29 8.00
C ALA A 135 -1.89 -29.39 6.91
N LEU A 136 -1.32 -28.24 7.26
CA LEU A 136 -0.67 -27.34 6.29
C LEU A 136 0.80 -27.72 6.03
N GLU A 137 1.42 -28.48 6.94
CA GLU A 137 2.84 -28.87 6.82
C GLU A 137 3.09 -29.69 5.55
N GLY A 138 2.18 -30.60 5.20
CA GLY A 138 2.27 -31.39 3.97
C GLY A 138 2.29 -30.53 2.71
N SER A 139 1.39 -29.55 2.60
CA SER A 139 1.37 -28.61 1.47
C SER A 139 2.63 -27.74 1.41
N ILE A 140 3.13 -27.28 2.55
CA ILE A 140 4.37 -26.48 2.62
C ILE A 140 5.56 -27.33 2.17
N GLN A 141 5.67 -28.55 2.69
CA GLN A 141 6.76 -29.47 2.37
C GLN A 141 6.76 -29.82 0.88
N GLN A 142 5.58 -30.11 0.33
CA GLN A 142 5.43 -30.40 -1.09
C GLN A 142 5.91 -29.22 -1.95
N GLU A 143 5.41 -28.00 -1.71
CA GLU A 143 5.82 -26.82 -2.48
C GLU A 143 7.31 -26.48 -2.29
N ALA A 144 7.88 -26.76 -1.13
CA ALA A 144 9.32 -26.60 -0.89
C ALA A 144 10.16 -27.60 -1.69
N GLU A 145 9.77 -28.89 -1.72
CA GLU A 145 10.43 -29.93 -2.52
C GLU A 145 10.39 -29.58 -4.00
N MET A 146 9.23 -29.16 -4.51
CA MET A 146 9.09 -28.75 -5.91
C MET A 146 9.91 -27.51 -6.26
N LEU A 147 10.05 -26.57 -5.33
CA LEU A 147 10.92 -25.42 -5.52
C LEU A 147 12.40 -25.84 -5.59
N VAL A 148 12.85 -26.75 -4.72
CA VAL A 148 14.22 -27.30 -4.77
C VAL A 148 14.47 -28.02 -6.09
N ASP A 149 13.58 -28.93 -6.49
CA ASP A 149 13.67 -29.66 -7.76
C ASP A 149 13.75 -28.72 -8.96
N HIS A 150 13.00 -27.62 -8.92
CA HIS A 150 13.04 -26.62 -9.98
C HIS A 150 14.40 -25.91 -10.03
N LEU A 151 14.91 -25.45 -8.88
CA LEU A 151 16.20 -24.78 -8.79
C LEU A 151 17.35 -25.68 -9.24
N ASP A 152 17.32 -26.96 -8.87
CA ASP A 152 18.31 -27.94 -9.30
C ASP A 152 18.28 -28.15 -10.83
N LYS A 153 17.11 -28.07 -11.46
CA LYS A 153 16.98 -28.21 -12.91
C LYS A 153 17.40 -26.96 -13.67
N THR A 154 17.13 -25.77 -13.14
CA THR A 154 17.24 -24.52 -13.92
C THR A 154 18.44 -23.65 -13.55
N CYS A 155 18.95 -23.77 -12.33
CA CYS A 155 19.89 -22.82 -11.75
C CYS A 155 21.26 -23.41 -11.39
N VAL A 156 21.49 -24.71 -11.60
CA VAL A 156 22.81 -25.32 -11.34
C VAL A 156 23.87 -24.66 -12.22
N GLY A 157 24.89 -24.09 -11.57
CA GLY A 157 26.00 -23.39 -12.22
C GLY A 157 25.67 -22.00 -12.78
N LYS A 158 24.49 -21.42 -12.45
CA LYS A 158 24.06 -20.09 -12.92
C LYS A 158 23.36 -19.30 -11.80
N PRO A 159 23.33 -17.96 -11.86
CA PRO A 159 22.51 -17.17 -10.94
C PRO A 159 21.03 -17.52 -11.07
N ALA A 160 20.37 -17.81 -9.94
CA ALA A 160 18.94 -18.08 -9.88
C ALA A 160 18.11 -16.78 -9.84
N VAL A 161 17.02 -16.73 -10.61
CA VAL A 161 15.98 -15.69 -10.49
C VAL A 161 14.78 -16.29 -9.75
N MET A 162 14.61 -15.91 -8.48
CA MET A 162 13.71 -16.61 -7.54
C MET A 162 12.25 -16.14 -7.59
N ASP A 163 12.00 -14.90 -8.02
CA ASP A 163 10.76 -14.18 -7.67
C ASP A 163 9.49 -14.92 -8.11
N LEU A 164 9.43 -15.44 -9.33
CA LEU A 164 8.22 -16.04 -9.86
C LEU A 164 7.91 -17.41 -9.23
N PHE A 165 8.91 -18.29 -9.14
CA PHE A 165 8.76 -19.65 -8.62
C PHE A 165 8.48 -19.66 -7.12
N LEU A 166 9.16 -18.79 -6.37
CA LEU A 166 8.89 -18.62 -4.96
C LEU A 166 7.48 -18.08 -4.72
N ASN A 167 7.05 -17.08 -5.51
CA ASN A 167 5.69 -16.55 -5.40
C ASN A 167 4.63 -17.62 -5.76
N CYS A 168 4.90 -18.49 -6.74
CA CYS A 168 4.05 -19.62 -7.07
C CYS A 168 3.92 -20.60 -5.90
N ALA A 169 5.03 -21.03 -5.32
CA ALA A 169 5.04 -21.95 -4.18
C ALA A 169 4.24 -21.37 -3.00
N VAL A 170 4.47 -20.10 -2.64
CA VAL A 170 3.73 -19.42 -1.57
C VAL A 170 2.25 -19.30 -1.90
N PHE A 171 1.92 -18.95 -3.14
CA PHE A 171 0.53 -18.87 -3.60
C PHE A 171 -0.17 -20.23 -3.50
N ASN A 172 0.47 -21.31 -3.95
CA ASN A 172 -0.07 -22.66 -3.89
C ASN A 172 -0.34 -23.12 -2.46
N VAL A 173 0.53 -22.83 -1.48
CA VAL A 173 0.25 -23.16 -0.07
C VAL A 173 -1.06 -22.51 0.38
N ILE A 174 -1.28 -21.24 0.02
CA ILE A 174 -2.50 -20.52 0.37
C ILE A 174 -3.71 -21.06 -0.41
N TRP A 175 -3.54 -21.35 -1.70
CA TRP A 175 -4.62 -21.76 -2.60
C TRP A 175 -5.07 -23.20 -2.37
N GLN A 176 -4.15 -24.10 -2.01
CA GLN A 176 -4.46 -25.44 -1.55
C GLN A 176 -5.31 -25.39 -0.27
N MET A 177 -4.95 -24.52 0.68
CA MET A 177 -5.72 -24.35 1.91
C MET A 177 -7.11 -23.74 1.67
N LEU A 178 -7.25 -22.77 0.75
CA LEU A 178 -8.51 -22.04 0.54
C LEU A 178 -9.45 -22.68 -0.47
N ALA A 179 -8.90 -23.26 -1.54
CA ALA A 179 -9.65 -23.72 -2.71
C ALA A 179 -9.36 -25.19 -3.06
N SER A 180 -8.51 -25.88 -2.30
CA SER A 180 -8.05 -27.24 -2.60
C SER A 180 -7.50 -27.36 -4.03
N LYS A 181 -6.86 -26.29 -4.52
CA LYS A 181 -6.31 -26.19 -5.87
C LYS A 181 -4.82 -25.89 -5.80
N ARG A 182 -4.08 -26.46 -6.74
CA ARG A 182 -2.65 -26.26 -6.94
C ARG A 182 -2.39 -25.98 -8.42
N TYR A 183 -1.47 -25.07 -8.70
CA TYR A 183 -1.00 -24.78 -10.06
C TYR A 183 0.45 -25.20 -10.23
N ASP A 184 0.81 -25.66 -11.43
CA ASP A 184 2.21 -25.82 -11.81
C ASP A 184 2.86 -24.46 -12.07
N ALA A 185 4.18 -24.40 -11.91
CA ALA A 185 4.90 -23.14 -11.97
C ALA A 185 4.89 -22.47 -13.36
N ASP A 186 4.73 -23.28 -14.41
CA ASP A 186 4.59 -22.88 -15.81
C ASP A 186 3.14 -22.70 -16.23
N HIS A 187 2.17 -22.93 -15.34
CA HIS A 187 0.76 -22.81 -15.66
C HIS A 187 0.39 -21.37 -16.01
N GLU A 188 -0.04 -21.15 -17.25
CA GLU A 188 -0.29 -19.82 -17.82
C GLU A 188 -1.24 -18.97 -16.95
N GLU A 189 -2.29 -19.59 -16.39
CA GLU A 189 -3.25 -18.89 -15.54
C GLU A 189 -2.61 -18.36 -14.24
N MET A 190 -1.71 -19.14 -13.63
CA MET A 190 -1.03 -18.76 -12.39
C MET A 190 -0.03 -17.64 -12.66
N LEU A 191 0.74 -17.75 -13.74
CA LEU A 191 1.64 -16.69 -14.21
C LEU A 191 0.87 -15.39 -14.49
N ARG A 192 -0.33 -15.50 -15.05
CA ARG A 192 -1.23 -14.37 -15.24
C ARG A 192 -1.69 -13.76 -13.91
N HIS A 193 -1.99 -14.56 -12.89
CA HIS A 193 -2.38 -14.03 -11.58
C HIS A 193 -1.24 -13.32 -10.86
N ILE A 194 -0.05 -13.91 -10.83
CA ILE A 194 1.12 -13.29 -10.21
C ILE A 194 1.48 -11.99 -10.92
N SER A 195 1.49 -11.97 -12.26
CA SER A 195 1.78 -10.75 -13.01
C SER A 195 0.75 -9.65 -12.76
N LEU A 196 -0.55 -9.96 -12.68
CA LEU A 196 -1.59 -8.97 -12.31
C LEU A 196 -1.38 -8.39 -10.90
N LEU A 197 -1.01 -9.22 -9.93
CA LEU A 197 -0.70 -8.75 -8.57
C LEU A 197 0.53 -7.85 -8.57
N GLN A 198 1.60 -8.25 -9.25
CA GLN A 198 2.83 -7.48 -9.34
C GLN A 198 2.62 -6.14 -10.05
N GLU A 199 1.87 -6.11 -11.15
CA GLU A 199 1.48 -4.87 -11.84
C GLU A 199 0.71 -3.92 -10.90
N ASN A 200 -0.24 -4.46 -10.11
CA ASN A 200 -0.98 -3.66 -9.14
C ASN A 200 -0.09 -3.10 -8.05
N PHE A 201 0.80 -3.91 -7.47
CA PHE A 201 1.76 -3.44 -6.46
C PHE A 201 2.66 -2.34 -7.02
N ASN A 202 3.19 -2.53 -8.22
CA ASN A 202 4.04 -1.54 -8.90
C ASN A 202 3.29 -0.24 -9.21
N ALA A 203 2.03 -0.34 -9.64
CA ALA A 203 1.21 0.84 -9.90
C ALA A 203 0.88 1.60 -8.60
N ILE A 204 0.47 0.89 -7.54
CA ILE A 204 0.16 1.48 -6.22
C ILE A 204 1.38 2.16 -5.61
N GLN A 205 2.57 1.56 -5.69
CA GLN A 205 3.82 2.15 -5.19
C GLN A 205 4.42 3.22 -6.12
N GLY A 206 3.93 3.30 -7.35
CA GLY A 206 4.40 4.23 -8.38
C GLY A 206 3.66 5.56 -8.36
N THR A 207 3.44 6.11 -9.55
CA THR A 207 2.79 7.42 -9.72
C THR A 207 1.36 7.45 -9.21
N PHE A 208 0.66 6.32 -9.12
CA PHE A 208 -0.72 6.26 -8.63
C PHE A 208 -0.85 6.78 -7.19
N PHE A 209 0.16 6.56 -6.34
CA PHE A 209 0.19 7.09 -4.97
C PHE A 209 0.11 8.62 -4.91
N LEU A 210 0.52 9.33 -5.96
CA LEU A 210 0.40 10.79 -6.01
C LEU A 210 -1.06 11.25 -6.00
N ILE A 211 -2.00 10.45 -6.50
CA ILE A 211 -3.43 10.77 -6.40
C ILE A 211 -3.88 10.76 -4.94
N ASP A 212 -3.32 9.87 -4.13
CA ASP A 212 -3.62 9.81 -2.71
C ASP A 212 -2.96 10.96 -1.94
N LEU A 213 -1.76 11.38 -2.32
CA LEU A 213 -1.12 12.57 -1.76
C LEU A 213 -1.86 13.86 -2.13
N PHE A 214 -2.45 13.91 -3.32
CA PHE A 214 -3.20 15.06 -3.83
C PHE A 214 -4.61 14.66 -4.30
N PRO A 215 -5.54 14.38 -3.37
CA PRO A 215 -6.91 13.90 -3.67
C PRO A 215 -7.69 14.74 -4.67
N TRP A 216 -7.39 16.04 -4.75
CA TRP A 216 -8.03 16.97 -5.67
C TRP A 216 -7.64 16.73 -7.13
N LEU A 217 -6.49 16.10 -7.43
CA LEU A 217 -6.09 15.74 -8.79
C LEU A 217 -7.12 14.84 -9.46
N ALA A 218 -7.68 13.87 -8.72
CA ALA A 218 -8.70 12.97 -9.25
C ALA A 218 -9.99 13.70 -9.69
N LYS A 219 -10.26 14.89 -9.14
CA LYS A 219 -11.46 15.68 -9.47
C LYS A 219 -11.24 16.65 -10.64
N ILE A 220 -10.00 17.12 -10.81
CA ILE A 220 -9.66 18.17 -11.78
C ILE A 220 -9.08 17.58 -13.07
N LEU A 221 -8.29 16.51 -12.97
CA LEU A 221 -7.57 15.99 -14.13
C LEU A 221 -8.52 15.21 -15.07
N PRO A 222 -8.44 15.46 -16.40
CA PRO A 222 -9.09 14.63 -17.40
C PRO A 222 -8.67 13.17 -17.31
N LYS A 223 -9.58 12.26 -17.65
CA LYS A 223 -9.34 10.79 -17.65
C LYS A 223 -8.10 10.39 -18.46
N ILE A 224 -7.84 11.06 -19.58
CA ILE A 224 -6.67 10.78 -20.44
C ILE A 224 -5.36 10.96 -19.66
N ILE A 225 -5.25 12.03 -18.86
CA ILE A 225 -4.08 12.31 -18.03
C ILE A 225 -4.00 11.32 -16.87
N MET A 226 -5.14 11.04 -16.22
CA MET A 226 -5.24 10.05 -15.14
C MET A 226 -4.72 8.67 -15.58
N ASN A 227 -5.06 8.23 -16.79
CA ASN A 227 -4.62 6.95 -17.32
C ASN A 227 -3.14 6.99 -17.72
N LYS A 228 -2.73 8.00 -18.50
CA LYS A 228 -1.37 8.05 -19.06
C LYS A 228 -0.28 8.28 -18.00
N VAL A 229 -0.56 9.14 -17.01
CA VAL A 229 0.44 9.56 -16.01
C VAL A 229 0.34 8.70 -14.74
N PHE A 230 -0.87 8.42 -14.27
CA PHE A 230 -1.08 7.75 -12.99
C PHE A 230 -1.45 6.28 -13.14
N LYS A 231 -1.57 5.75 -14.37
CA LYS A 231 -1.93 4.34 -14.64
C LYS A 231 -3.25 3.92 -14.00
N ALA A 232 -4.20 4.84 -13.89
CA ALA A 232 -5.48 4.58 -13.23
C ALA A 232 -6.30 3.49 -13.94
N ASP A 233 -6.21 3.41 -15.27
CA ASP A 233 -6.85 2.39 -16.10
C ASP A 233 -6.28 0.98 -15.84
N VAL A 234 -4.97 0.86 -15.60
CA VAL A 234 -4.32 -0.42 -15.27
C VAL A 234 -4.93 -0.99 -13.99
N ILE A 235 -5.02 -0.18 -12.93
CA ILE A 235 -5.59 -0.59 -11.64
C ILE A 235 -7.07 -0.98 -11.79
N ILE A 236 -7.86 -0.19 -12.50
CA ILE A 236 -9.29 -0.47 -12.69
C ILE A 236 -9.48 -1.76 -13.49
N LYS A 237 -8.76 -1.92 -14.61
CA LYS A 237 -8.82 -3.13 -15.44
C LYS A 237 -8.38 -4.37 -14.68
N ASN A 238 -7.31 -4.27 -13.91
CA ASN A 238 -6.80 -5.39 -13.12
C ASN A 238 -7.74 -5.75 -11.98
N ARG A 239 -8.40 -4.76 -11.36
CA ARG A 239 -9.46 -4.99 -10.37
C ARG A 239 -10.62 -5.80 -10.97
N ASP A 240 -11.11 -5.44 -12.14
CA ASP A 240 -12.21 -6.16 -12.80
C ASP A 240 -11.79 -7.59 -13.17
N LYS A 241 -10.56 -7.77 -13.69
CA LYS A 241 -10.00 -9.10 -13.99
C LYS A 241 -9.89 -9.98 -12.74
N ILE A 242 -9.40 -9.44 -11.63
CA ILE A 242 -9.26 -10.18 -10.37
C ILE A 242 -10.64 -10.60 -9.83
N GLN A 243 -11.65 -9.74 -9.95
CA GLN A 243 -13.01 -10.08 -9.51
C GLN A 243 -13.63 -11.24 -10.31
N LEU A 244 -13.23 -11.40 -11.59
CA LEU A 244 -13.66 -12.54 -12.40
C LEU A 244 -13.03 -13.87 -11.96
N LEU A 245 -11.94 -13.87 -11.19
CA LEU A 245 -11.29 -15.10 -10.70
C LEU A 245 -12.09 -15.81 -9.61
N PHE A 246 -12.98 -15.07 -8.94
CA PHE A 246 -13.75 -15.54 -7.79
C PHE A 246 -15.23 -15.77 -8.14
N LYS A 247 -15.60 -15.69 -9.42
CA LYS A 247 -16.94 -16.03 -9.93
C LYS A 247 -16.89 -17.38 -10.64
#